data_AF-A0A420PUP2-F1
#
_entry.id   AF-A0A420PUP2-F1
#
_cell.length_a   1.000
_cell.length_b   1.000
_cell.length_c   1.000
_cell.angle_alpha   90.00
_cell.angle_beta   90.00
_cell.angle_gamma   90.00
#
_symmetry.space_group_name_H-M   'P 1'
#
loop_
_entity.id
_entity.type
_entity.pdbx_description
1 polymer ?
#
loop_
_entity_poly.entity_id
_entity_poly.type
_entity_poly.pdbx_seq_one_letter_code
_entity_poly.pdbx_strand_id
1 'polypeptide(L)'
;MTATLEWFGATTYRLRTNGLTIFLDSWLDKPARMPRYLELKDVHEADYIFISHAHFDHLPGSDVIAKRTGAMIVANGEAISVMREAGVPESQLLPVGGGERIPLFTKDVRDKATKGLVELELRPPGAPKSPHPSLAVAAVHVWPSLHTFMPEDHPELMDTGVRYFGASTDFFCTLNITFGMKHGLLRLGDLIPREKIDEDTQAFVDYVNDTETNKFSHYDGGQLIFNILTEGKVFLWSAHLGGYEGVLRDLQPQPDVAIIAVAGRANLNGRPFDGSAAEFVVKKAKWIGEPKKIIWCLHDKR
;
A
#
# COMPACT_ATOMS: atom_id res chain seq x y z
N MET A 1 2.87 -24.44 -7.23
CA MET A 1 4.15 -23.78 -6.86
C MET A 1 4.05 -23.31 -5.42
N THR A 2 5.14 -23.37 -4.66
CA THR A 2 5.21 -22.82 -3.30
C THR A 2 5.09 -21.30 -3.35
N ALA A 3 4.28 -20.70 -2.48
CA ALA A 3 4.17 -19.24 -2.42
C ALA A 3 5.47 -18.60 -1.92
N THR A 4 5.92 -17.51 -2.56
CA THR A 4 7.10 -16.73 -2.17
C THR A 4 6.73 -15.29 -1.87
N LEU A 5 7.39 -14.70 -0.88
CA LEU A 5 7.22 -13.29 -0.51
C LEU A 5 8.61 -12.64 -0.47
N GLU A 6 8.81 -11.63 -1.29
CA GLU A 6 10.06 -10.88 -1.43
C GLU A 6 9.84 -9.45 -0.95
N TRP A 7 10.78 -8.89 -0.19
CA TRP A 7 10.70 -7.52 0.33
C TRP A 7 11.74 -6.63 -0.37
N PHE A 8 11.31 -5.45 -0.81
CA PHE A 8 12.17 -4.50 -1.52
C PHE A 8 12.35 -3.18 -0.77
N GLY A 9 11.96 -3.11 0.51
CA GLY A 9 12.09 -1.91 1.35
C GLY A 9 10.74 -1.24 1.62
N ALA A 10 10.69 -0.45 2.70
CA ALA A 10 9.46 0.18 3.20
C ALA A 10 8.30 -0.82 3.22
N THR A 11 7.23 -0.55 2.48
CA THR A 11 6.04 -1.40 2.34
C THR A 11 5.98 -2.15 1.01
N THR A 12 7.03 -2.10 0.19
CA THR A 12 7.05 -2.72 -1.15
C THR A 12 7.41 -4.20 -1.08
N TYR A 13 6.48 -5.05 -1.52
CA TYR A 13 6.64 -6.51 -1.57
C TYR A 13 6.22 -7.07 -2.93
N ARG A 14 6.80 -8.24 -3.28
CA ARG A 14 6.27 -9.11 -4.34
C ARG A 14 5.85 -10.45 -3.76
N LEU A 15 4.57 -10.77 -3.92
CA LEU A 15 3.97 -12.05 -3.57
C LEU A 15 3.77 -12.87 -4.86
N ARG A 16 4.33 -14.08 -4.91
CA ARG A 16 4.04 -15.06 -5.97
C ARG A 16 3.27 -16.21 -5.38
N THR A 17 2.08 -16.47 -5.90
CA THR A 17 1.19 -17.51 -5.40
C THR A 17 0.14 -17.84 -6.46
N ASN A 18 -0.34 -19.07 -6.52
CA ASN A 18 -1.46 -19.46 -7.40
C ASN A 18 -1.27 -19.07 -8.89
N GLY A 19 0.00 -19.01 -9.34
CA GLY A 19 0.34 -18.57 -10.70
C GLY A 19 0.25 -17.06 -10.94
N LEU A 20 0.01 -16.26 -9.89
CA LEU A 20 -0.01 -14.81 -9.89
C LEU A 20 1.32 -14.23 -9.40
N THR A 21 1.71 -13.10 -9.98
CA THR A 21 2.74 -12.19 -9.46
C THR A 21 2.07 -10.89 -9.02
N ILE A 22 2.10 -10.61 -7.72
CA ILE A 22 1.40 -9.51 -7.08
C ILE A 22 2.40 -8.57 -6.44
N PHE A 23 2.32 -7.28 -6.74
CA PHE A 23 3.02 -6.23 -5.99
C PHE A 23 2.11 -5.62 -4.93
N LEU A 24 2.69 -5.35 -3.76
CA LEU A 24 2.07 -4.61 -2.66
C LEU A 24 2.87 -3.32 -2.52
N ASP A 25 2.29 -2.18 -2.87
CA ASP A 25 3.00 -0.94 -3.21
C ASP A 25 4.08 -1.13 -4.29
N SER A 26 4.73 -0.06 -4.75
CA SER A 26 5.66 -0.12 -5.88
C SER A 26 6.90 0.77 -5.77
N TRP A 27 7.26 1.25 -4.59
CA TRP A 27 8.37 2.18 -4.38
C TRP A 27 9.76 1.52 -4.53
N LEU A 28 10.11 1.24 -5.79
CA LEU A 28 11.35 0.56 -6.20
C LEU A 28 12.46 1.56 -6.55
N ASP A 29 12.14 2.59 -7.34
CA ASP A 29 13.04 3.69 -7.64
C ASP A 29 12.99 4.71 -6.51
N LYS A 30 13.79 4.48 -5.49
CA LYS A 30 13.92 5.32 -4.29
C LYS A 30 14.90 6.48 -4.50
N PRO A 31 14.93 7.49 -3.62
CA PRO A 31 15.99 8.49 -3.58
C PRO A 31 17.38 7.86 -3.69
N ALA A 32 18.29 8.52 -4.42
CA ALA A 32 19.55 7.93 -4.90
C ALA A 32 20.45 7.30 -3.82
N ARG A 33 20.30 7.72 -2.56
CA ARG A 33 21.09 7.27 -1.41
C ARG A 33 20.41 6.17 -0.58
N MET A 34 19.19 5.79 -0.93
CA MET A 34 18.49 4.67 -0.31
C MET A 34 18.80 3.35 -1.01
N PRO A 35 18.87 2.23 -0.26
CA PRO A 35 19.12 0.93 -0.86
C PRO A 35 17.96 0.49 -1.76
N ARG A 36 18.31 0.09 -2.99
CA ARG A 36 17.41 -0.53 -3.96
C ARG A 36 17.77 -2.01 -4.10
N TYR A 37 16.77 -2.87 -3.91
CA TYR A 37 16.94 -4.33 -3.92
C TYR A 37 16.36 -4.98 -5.19
N LEU A 38 15.66 -4.19 -5.99
CA LEU A 38 15.11 -4.53 -7.30
C LEU A 38 14.98 -3.23 -8.09
N GLU A 39 15.55 -3.19 -9.30
CA GLU A 39 15.42 -2.03 -10.16
C GLU A 39 14.07 -2.08 -10.90
N LEU A 40 13.39 -0.93 -11.01
CA LEU A 40 12.07 -0.85 -11.65
C LEU A 40 12.08 -1.40 -13.08
N LYS A 41 13.17 -1.19 -13.83
CA LYS A 41 13.35 -1.68 -15.19
C LYS A 41 13.37 -3.21 -15.32
N ASP A 42 13.74 -3.92 -14.25
CA ASP A 42 13.89 -5.38 -14.23
C ASP A 42 12.58 -6.10 -13.87
N VAL A 43 11.50 -5.34 -13.60
CA VAL A 43 10.16 -5.89 -13.38
C VAL A 43 9.50 -6.20 -14.73
N HIS A 44 9.60 -7.44 -15.18
CA HIS A 44 9.01 -7.91 -16.45
C HIS A 44 7.70 -8.67 -16.30
N GLU A 45 7.28 -8.94 -15.06
CA GLU A 45 6.08 -9.71 -14.75
C GLU A 45 5.36 -9.15 -13.53
N ALA A 46 4.06 -8.92 -13.68
CA ALA A 46 3.12 -8.56 -12.63
C ALA A 46 1.71 -8.75 -13.18
N ASP A 47 0.84 -9.40 -12.41
CA ASP A 47 -0.58 -9.56 -12.70
C ASP A 47 -1.42 -8.48 -12.00
N TYR A 48 -1.03 -8.09 -10.78
CA TYR A 48 -1.71 -7.12 -9.94
C TYR A 48 -0.72 -6.25 -9.18
N ILE A 49 -1.09 -4.99 -8.96
CA ILE A 49 -0.41 -4.04 -8.09
C ILE A 49 -1.47 -3.51 -7.11
N PHE A 50 -1.37 -3.88 -5.84
CA PHE A 50 -2.22 -3.34 -4.78
C PHE A 50 -1.54 -2.14 -4.16
N ILE A 51 -2.20 -1.00 -4.17
CA ILE A 51 -1.68 0.23 -3.57
C ILE A 51 -2.45 0.55 -2.31
N SER A 52 -1.72 0.72 -1.22
CA SER A 52 -2.29 1.06 0.07
C SER A 52 -2.91 2.46 0.08
N HIS A 53 -2.20 3.43 -0.50
CA HIS A 53 -2.61 4.83 -0.67
C HIS A 53 -1.62 5.60 -1.58
N ALA A 54 -1.91 6.88 -1.86
CA ALA A 54 -1.29 7.62 -2.94
C ALA A 54 0.03 8.35 -2.61
N HIS A 55 0.65 8.14 -1.45
CA HIS A 55 1.89 8.85 -1.06
C HIS A 55 3.14 8.36 -1.81
N PHE A 56 4.21 9.17 -1.73
CA PHE A 56 5.45 9.05 -2.52
C PHE A 56 6.22 7.75 -2.32
N ASP A 57 6.06 7.11 -1.15
CA ASP A 57 6.71 5.87 -0.74
C ASP A 57 5.85 4.63 -1.00
N HIS A 58 4.71 4.80 -1.68
CA HIS A 58 3.74 3.74 -1.96
C HIS A 58 3.41 3.60 -3.45
N LEU A 59 3.08 4.72 -4.11
CA LEU A 59 2.50 4.73 -5.47
C LEU A 59 3.52 4.78 -6.64
N PRO A 60 4.64 5.52 -6.57
CA PRO A 60 5.53 5.66 -7.72
C PRO A 60 6.03 4.33 -8.30
N GLY A 61 6.20 4.27 -9.62
CA GLY A 61 6.60 3.06 -10.34
C GLY A 61 5.43 2.15 -10.77
N SER A 62 4.25 2.32 -10.19
CA SER A 62 3.05 1.55 -10.55
C SER A 62 2.64 1.73 -12.01
N ASP A 63 2.73 2.96 -12.52
CA ASP A 63 2.39 3.27 -13.90
C ASP A 63 3.32 2.54 -14.88
N VAL A 64 4.62 2.53 -14.59
CA VAL A 64 5.65 1.87 -15.40
C VAL A 64 5.44 0.36 -15.41
N ILE A 65 5.22 -0.26 -14.25
CA ILE A 65 4.99 -1.70 -14.14
C ILE A 65 3.69 -2.08 -14.87
N ALA A 66 2.60 -1.37 -14.59
CA ALA A 66 1.30 -1.65 -15.20
C ALA A 66 1.36 -1.55 -16.73
N LYS A 67 1.86 -0.43 -17.28
CA LYS A 67 2.00 -0.24 -18.73
C LYS A 67 2.86 -1.32 -19.39
N ARG A 68 3.91 -1.79 -18.71
CA ARG A 68 4.83 -2.80 -19.23
C ARG A 68 4.25 -4.21 -19.22
N THR A 69 3.58 -4.62 -18.14
CA THR A 69 3.19 -6.02 -17.94
C THR A 69 1.72 -6.30 -18.23
N GLY A 70 0.87 -5.27 -18.28
CA GLY A 70 -0.58 -5.43 -18.30
C GLY A 70 -1.17 -5.75 -16.92
N ALA A 71 -0.46 -5.43 -15.83
CA ALA A 71 -0.96 -5.61 -14.47
C ALA A 71 -2.18 -4.73 -14.18
N MET A 72 -3.10 -5.22 -13.35
CA MET A 72 -4.20 -4.41 -12.85
C MET A 72 -3.72 -3.62 -11.61
N ILE A 73 -3.96 -2.31 -11.57
CA ILE A 73 -3.76 -1.48 -10.38
C ILE A 73 -5.06 -1.47 -9.59
N VAL A 74 -5.01 -1.90 -8.33
CA VAL A 74 -6.13 -1.86 -7.39
C VAL A 74 -5.78 -0.87 -6.29
N ALA A 75 -6.50 0.25 -6.23
CA ALA A 75 -6.15 1.37 -5.37
C ALA A 75 -7.36 2.26 -5.05
N ASN A 76 -7.20 3.19 -4.11
CA ASN A 76 -8.20 4.21 -3.85
C ASN A 76 -8.38 5.19 -5.03
N GLY A 77 -9.43 6.00 -4.98
CA GLY A 77 -9.75 6.94 -6.07
C GLY A 77 -8.65 7.97 -6.38
N GLU A 78 -7.88 8.39 -5.38
CA GLU A 78 -6.79 9.36 -5.56
C GLU A 78 -5.65 8.74 -6.35
N ALA A 79 -5.16 7.57 -5.90
CA ALA A 79 -4.12 6.82 -6.58
C ALA A 79 -4.53 6.43 -8.01
N ILE A 80 -5.78 6.01 -8.21
CA ILE A 80 -6.31 5.72 -9.56
C ILE A 80 -6.31 6.99 -10.43
N SER A 81 -6.63 8.15 -9.88
CA SER A 81 -6.61 9.41 -10.62
C SER A 81 -5.19 9.78 -11.06
N VAL A 82 -4.21 9.68 -10.15
CA VAL A 82 -2.79 9.89 -10.45
C VAL A 82 -2.29 8.92 -11.53
N MET A 83 -2.66 7.63 -11.44
CA MET A 83 -2.26 6.62 -12.44
C MET A 83 -2.90 6.85 -13.81
N ARG A 84 -4.16 7.33 -13.85
CA ARG A 84 -4.83 7.72 -15.09
C ARG A 84 -4.11 8.89 -15.76
N GLU A 85 -3.74 9.91 -14.99
CA GLU A 85 -2.95 11.06 -15.49
C GLU A 85 -1.56 10.63 -15.98
N ALA A 86 -0.96 9.61 -15.35
CA ALA A 86 0.29 9.00 -15.79
C ALA A 86 0.15 8.11 -17.06
N GLY A 87 -1.04 8.05 -17.66
CA GLY A 87 -1.31 7.36 -18.91
C GLY A 87 -1.49 5.84 -18.78
N VAL A 88 -1.80 5.33 -17.58
CA VAL A 88 -2.17 3.91 -17.42
C VAL A 88 -3.55 3.69 -18.09
N PRO A 89 -3.71 2.65 -18.93
CA PRO A 89 -5.00 2.36 -19.57
C PRO A 89 -6.12 2.14 -18.56
N GLU A 90 -7.31 2.69 -18.84
CA GLU A 90 -8.48 2.55 -17.95
C GLU A 90 -8.85 1.08 -17.69
N SER A 91 -8.60 0.19 -18.66
CA SER A 91 -8.82 -1.25 -18.52
C SER A 91 -7.91 -1.94 -17.50
N GLN A 92 -6.89 -1.24 -16.99
CA GLN A 92 -5.97 -1.70 -15.95
C GLN A 92 -6.25 -1.07 -14.58
N LEU A 93 -7.19 -0.12 -14.49
CA LEU A 93 -7.46 0.65 -13.27
C LEU A 93 -8.70 0.10 -12.56
N LEU A 94 -8.55 -0.31 -11.30
CA LEU A 94 -9.63 -0.81 -10.45
C LEU A 94 -9.76 0.06 -9.18
N PRO A 95 -10.62 1.09 -9.20
CA PRO A 95 -10.88 1.91 -8.01
C PRO A 95 -11.64 1.12 -6.95
N VAL A 96 -11.20 1.25 -5.70
CA VAL A 96 -11.79 0.60 -4.52
C VAL A 96 -11.86 1.58 -3.34
N GLY A 97 -12.78 1.35 -2.41
CA GLY A 97 -12.93 2.15 -1.18
C GLY A 97 -12.85 1.34 0.12
N GLY A 98 -12.82 0.00 0.02
CA GLY A 98 -12.99 -0.90 1.14
C GLY A 98 -14.42 -1.45 1.20
N GLY A 99 -14.52 -2.79 1.18
CA GLY A 99 -15.79 -3.54 1.06
C GLY A 99 -15.81 -4.46 -0.16
N GLU A 100 -14.88 -4.30 -1.09
CA GLU A 100 -14.80 -5.09 -2.31
C GLU A 100 -14.25 -6.50 -2.05
N ARG A 101 -14.80 -7.48 -2.79
CA ARG A 101 -14.27 -8.85 -2.89
C ARG A 101 -13.96 -9.11 -4.35
N ILE A 102 -12.67 -9.11 -4.69
CA ILE A 102 -12.22 -9.10 -6.07
C ILE A 102 -11.66 -10.48 -6.41
N PRO A 103 -12.24 -11.21 -7.40
CA PRO A 103 -11.62 -12.41 -7.92
C PRO A 103 -10.34 -12.06 -8.69
N LEU A 104 -9.28 -12.82 -8.45
CA LEU A 104 -7.98 -12.65 -9.08
C LEU A 104 -7.74 -13.76 -10.11
N PHE A 105 -7.36 -13.35 -11.31
CA PHE A 105 -7.15 -14.22 -12.47
C PHE A 105 -5.73 -14.04 -12.99
N THR A 106 -5.15 -15.12 -13.52
CA THR A 106 -3.88 -15.03 -14.25
C THR A 106 -4.05 -14.17 -15.50
N LYS A 107 -2.96 -13.55 -15.97
CA LYS A 107 -2.97 -12.77 -17.22
C LYS A 107 -3.55 -13.55 -18.41
N ASP A 108 -3.21 -14.83 -18.57
CA ASP A 108 -3.74 -15.68 -19.65
C ASP A 108 -5.27 -15.79 -19.62
N VAL A 109 -5.87 -15.98 -18.44
CA VAL A 109 -7.33 -16.05 -18.28
C VAL A 109 -7.98 -14.71 -18.64
N ARG A 110 -7.39 -13.58 -18.18
CA ARG A 110 -7.88 -12.24 -18.55
C ARG A 110 -7.78 -12.00 -20.05
N ASP A 111 -6.65 -12.34 -20.67
CA ASP A 111 -6.42 -12.15 -22.10
C ASP A 111 -7.38 -13.01 -22.94
N LYS A 112 -7.68 -14.25 -22.52
CA LYS A 112 -8.68 -15.11 -23.16
C LYS A 112 -10.11 -14.56 -23.01
N ALA A 113 -10.43 -13.94 -21.87
CA ALA A 113 -11.75 -13.34 -21.65
C ALA A 113 -12.02 -12.17 -22.60
N THR A 114 -11.01 -11.33 -22.89
CA THR A 114 -11.15 -10.24 -23.89
C THR A 114 -11.54 -10.77 -25.27
N LYS A 115 -11.09 -11.98 -25.61
CA LYS A 115 -11.37 -12.69 -26.87
C LYS A 115 -12.65 -13.54 -26.82
N GLY A 116 -13.30 -13.68 -25.66
CA GLY A 116 -14.46 -14.56 -25.47
C GLY A 116 -14.12 -16.05 -25.55
N LEU A 117 -12.88 -16.42 -25.19
CA LEU A 117 -12.37 -17.80 -25.26
C LEU A 117 -12.51 -18.57 -23.93
N VAL A 118 -13.09 -17.94 -22.90
CA VAL A 118 -13.40 -18.54 -21.59
C VAL A 118 -14.78 -18.06 -21.15
N GLU A 119 -15.32 -18.70 -20.12
CA GLU A 119 -16.57 -18.27 -19.48
C GLU A 119 -16.46 -16.81 -18.99
N LEU A 120 -17.46 -16.00 -19.30
CA LEU A 120 -17.47 -14.57 -19.00
C LEU A 120 -18.46 -14.27 -17.88
N GLU A 121 -18.10 -13.28 -17.05
CA GLU A 121 -19.04 -12.70 -16.10
C GLU A 121 -20.14 -11.92 -16.83
N LEU A 122 -21.38 -12.06 -16.36
CA LEU A 122 -22.50 -11.25 -16.83
C LEU A 122 -22.32 -9.82 -16.35
N ARG A 123 -22.24 -8.88 -17.30
CA ARG A 123 -22.04 -7.44 -17.02
C ARG A 123 -23.02 -6.59 -17.84
N PRO A 124 -23.25 -5.33 -17.43
CA PRO A 124 -24.09 -4.41 -18.21
C PRO A 124 -23.60 -4.26 -19.66
N PRO A 125 -24.50 -3.98 -20.62
CA PRO A 125 -24.11 -3.71 -22.01
C PRO A 125 -23.04 -2.62 -22.11
N GLY A 126 -21.99 -2.88 -22.90
CA GLY A 126 -20.86 -1.96 -23.08
C GLY A 126 -19.75 -2.08 -22.04
N ALA A 127 -19.94 -2.86 -20.97
CA ALA A 127 -18.88 -3.14 -20.02
C ALA A 127 -17.77 -4.01 -20.66
N PRO A 128 -16.49 -3.81 -20.28
CA PRO A 128 -15.40 -4.69 -20.71
C PRO A 128 -15.66 -6.14 -20.31
N LYS A 129 -15.35 -7.07 -21.22
CA LYS A 129 -15.40 -8.51 -20.95
C LYS A 129 -14.46 -8.86 -19.80
N SER A 130 -14.93 -9.69 -18.88
CA SER A 130 -14.16 -10.17 -17.73
C SER A 130 -14.37 -11.68 -17.57
N PRO A 131 -13.37 -12.43 -17.08
CA PRO A 131 -13.56 -13.84 -16.77
C PRO A 131 -14.67 -14.03 -15.72
N HIS A 132 -15.40 -15.13 -15.83
CA HIS A 132 -16.36 -15.53 -14.81
C HIS A 132 -15.62 -15.85 -13.48
N PRO A 133 -16.18 -15.47 -12.31
CA PRO A 133 -15.52 -15.69 -11.01
C PRO A 133 -15.13 -17.15 -10.70
N SER A 134 -15.78 -18.14 -11.33
CA SER A 134 -15.40 -19.57 -11.22
C SER A 134 -13.98 -19.86 -11.70
N LEU A 135 -13.40 -18.99 -12.53
CA LEU A 135 -12.05 -19.13 -13.08
C LEU A 135 -10.97 -18.46 -12.21
N ALA A 136 -11.35 -17.85 -11.08
CA ALA A 136 -10.43 -17.16 -10.20
C ALA A 136 -9.48 -18.15 -9.54
N VAL A 137 -8.19 -17.81 -9.51
CA VAL A 137 -7.15 -18.61 -8.84
C VAL A 137 -6.88 -18.12 -7.41
N ALA A 138 -7.33 -16.92 -7.08
CA ALA A 138 -7.27 -16.32 -5.75
C ALA A 138 -8.38 -15.24 -5.63
N ALA A 139 -8.53 -14.66 -4.46
CA ALA A 139 -9.38 -13.49 -4.25
C ALA A 139 -8.69 -12.49 -3.32
N VAL A 140 -9.17 -11.25 -3.30
CA VAL A 140 -8.77 -10.25 -2.29
C VAL A 140 -10.01 -9.60 -1.70
N HIS A 141 -10.05 -9.49 -0.38
CA HIS A 141 -11.00 -8.65 0.33
C HIS A 141 -10.31 -7.34 0.68
N VAL A 142 -10.86 -6.23 0.22
CA VAL A 142 -10.35 -4.88 0.46
C VAL A 142 -11.08 -4.29 1.66
N TRP A 143 -10.37 -3.65 2.57
CA TRP A 143 -10.97 -2.98 3.73
C TRP A 143 -10.42 -1.58 3.91
N PRO A 144 -11.23 -0.64 4.44
CA PRO A 144 -10.74 0.68 4.77
C PRO A 144 -9.79 0.62 5.97
N SER A 145 -8.86 1.54 6.03
CA SER A 145 -7.86 1.65 7.09
C SER A 145 -7.50 3.10 7.35
N LEU A 146 -6.49 3.31 8.20
CA LEU A 146 -6.06 4.63 8.63
C LEU A 146 -4.55 4.76 8.58
N HIS A 147 -4.09 5.97 8.26
CA HIS A 147 -2.68 6.32 8.25
C HIS A 147 -2.16 6.43 9.69
N THR A 148 -0.89 6.12 9.92
CA THR A 148 -0.25 6.40 11.22
C THR A 148 -0.12 7.91 11.48
N PHE A 149 0.08 8.32 12.73
CA PHE A 149 0.44 9.68 13.09
C PHE A 149 1.93 9.85 13.31
N MET A 150 2.49 11.00 12.94
CA MET A 150 3.90 11.31 13.23
C MET A 150 4.00 12.02 14.59
N PRO A 151 4.91 11.59 15.48
CA PRO A 151 5.25 12.36 16.69
C PRO A 151 5.76 13.76 16.33
N GLU A 152 5.42 14.78 17.12
CA GLU A 152 5.79 16.17 16.83
C GLU A 152 7.32 16.40 16.89
N ASP A 153 8.00 15.69 17.79
CA ASP A 153 9.43 15.83 18.11
C ASP A 153 10.38 15.11 17.15
N HIS A 154 9.85 14.38 16.14
CA HIS A 154 10.59 13.70 15.06
C HIS A 154 11.97 13.16 15.49
N PRO A 155 12.03 12.19 16.42
CA PRO A 155 13.30 11.70 16.93
C PRO A 155 14.09 10.97 15.84
N GLU A 156 15.42 11.02 15.94
CA GLU A 156 16.33 10.29 15.05
C GLU A 156 16.05 8.78 15.06
N LEU A 157 15.64 8.24 16.21
CA LEU A 157 15.15 6.87 16.35
C LEU A 157 13.70 6.88 16.83
N MET A 158 12.81 6.30 16.03
CA MET A 158 11.44 6.00 16.46
C MET A 158 11.40 4.66 17.20
N ASP A 159 11.60 4.70 18.51
CA ASP A 159 11.46 3.53 19.37
C ASP A 159 9.97 3.17 19.55
N THR A 160 9.60 1.99 19.04
CA THR A 160 8.23 1.47 19.10
C THR A 160 7.69 1.23 20.51
N GLY A 161 8.55 1.21 21.53
CA GLY A 161 8.20 1.11 22.95
C GLY A 161 7.87 2.44 23.62
N VAL A 162 8.16 3.57 22.98
CA VAL A 162 7.83 4.90 23.50
C VAL A 162 6.32 5.08 23.53
N ARG A 163 5.81 5.57 24.66
CA ARG A 163 4.38 5.74 24.91
C ARG A 163 3.99 7.20 24.76
N TYR A 164 2.94 7.44 23.99
CA TYR A 164 2.36 8.76 23.78
C TYR A 164 0.91 8.77 24.30
N PHE A 165 0.49 9.87 24.92
CA PHE A 165 -0.85 10.01 25.50
C PHE A 165 -1.52 11.31 25.08
N GLY A 166 -2.82 11.25 24.85
CA GLY A 166 -3.63 12.38 24.41
C GLY A 166 -3.37 12.76 22.95
N ALA A 167 -4.24 13.61 22.41
CA ALA A 167 -4.01 14.30 21.16
C ALA A 167 -3.52 15.73 21.44
N SER A 168 -2.83 16.37 20.48
CA SER A 168 -2.46 17.78 20.61
C SER A 168 -3.69 18.69 20.65
N THR A 169 -4.79 18.27 20.00
CA THR A 169 -6.11 18.90 20.06
C THR A 169 -7.23 17.86 19.88
N ASP A 170 -8.47 18.20 20.23
CA ASP A 170 -9.65 17.37 19.98
C ASP A 170 -9.94 17.10 18.49
N PHE A 171 -9.30 17.85 17.60
CA PHE A 171 -9.48 17.79 16.15
C PHE A 171 -8.31 17.12 15.41
N PHE A 172 -7.30 16.63 16.13
CA PHE A 172 -6.16 15.96 15.52
C PHE A 172 -6.60 14.67 14.82
N CYS A 173 -6.41 14.60 13.50
CA CYS A 173 -6.91 13.53 12.64
C CYS A 173 -6.07 13.39 11.36
N THR A 174 -6.44 12.49 10.46
CA THR A 174 -5.70 12.23 9.21
C THR A 174 -5.51 13.48 8.33
N LEU A 175 -6.35 14.51 8.47
CA LEU A 175 -6.10 15.80 7.79
C LEU A 175 -4.76 16.42 8.19
N ASN A 176 -4.33 16.25 9.44
CA ASN A 176 -3.02 16.72 9.89
C ASN A 176 -1.87 16.04 9.13
N ILE A 177 -2.04 14.78 8.72
CA ILE A 177 -1.07 14.06 7.88
C ILE A 177 -1.04 14.65 6.48
N THR A 178 -2.20 14.88 5.86
CA THR A 178 -2.27 15.55 4.55
C THR A 178 -1.60 16.93 4.57
N PHE A 179 -1.83 17.72 5.63
CA PHE A 179 -1.18 19.02 5.80
C PHE A 179 0.34 18.88 6.01
N GLY A 180 0.77 17.94 6.85
CA GLY A 180 2.19 17.64 7.08
C GLY A 180 2.90 17.21 5.80
N MET A 181 2.27 16.39 4.96
CA MET A 181 2.78 16.01 3.66
C MET A 181 2.87 17.22 2.72
N LYS A 182 1.75 17.93 2.52
CA LYS A 182 1.65 19.04 1.55
C LYS A 182 2.52 20.24 1.89
N HIS A 183 2.59 20.59 3.17
CA HIS A 183 3.21 21.83 3.63
C HIS A 183 4.52 21.63 4.39
N GLY A 184 4.81 20.38 4.79
CA GLY A 184 6.04 19.99 5.48
C GLY A 184 6.94 19.15 4.59
N LEU A 185 6.75 17.83 4.62
CA LEU A 185 7.68 16.85 4.04
C LEU A 185 7.96 17.09 2.55
N LEU A 186 6.93 17.33 1.73
CA LEU A 186 7.10 17.57 0.29
C LEU A 186 7.63 18.99 -0.01
N ARG A 187 7.89 19.80 1.01
CA ARG A 187 8.46 21.15 0.91
C ARG A 187 9.76 21.30 1.70
N LEU A 188 10.41 20.20 2.08
CA LEU A 188 11.65 20.26 2.89
C LEU A 188 12.72 21.19 2.28
N GLY A 189 12.87 21.20 0.96
CA GLY A 189 13.82 22.08 0.27
C GLY A 189 13.52 23.58 0.41
N ASP A 190 12.27 23.95 0.69
CA ASP A 190 11.86 25.34 0.97
C ASP A 190 12.04 25.70 2.46
N LEU A 191 11.93 24.70 3.34
CA LEU A 191 11.83 24.87 4.79
C LEU A 191 13.17 24.79 5.52
N ILE A 192 14.11 24.00 4.99
CA ILE A 192 15.43 23.82 5.58
C ILE A 192 16.39 24.86 4.97
N PRO A 193 17.12 25.65 5.79
CA PRO A 193 18.17 26.54 5.29
C PRO A 193 19.20 25.76 4.47
N ARG A 194 19.66 26.31 3.33
CA ARG A 194 20.51 25.59 2.37
C ARG A 194 21.78 25.01 2.99
N GLU A 195 22.36 25.72 3.96
CA GLU A 195 23.55 25.31 4.71
C GLU A 195 23.31 24.13 5.67
N LYS A 196 22.06 23.74 5.90
CA LYS A 196 21.65 22.61 6.76
C LYS A 196 21.11 21.42 5.97
N ILE A 197 21.03 21.51 4.64
CA ILE A 197 20.59 20.39 3.80
C ILE A 197 21.79 19.46 3.60
N ASP A 198 21.72 18.28 4.20
CA ASP A 198 22.69 17.20 3.97
C ASP A 198 22.40 16.45 2.66
N GLU A 199 23.30 15.55 2.27
CA GLU A 199 23.22 14.84 0.99
C GLU A 199 22.01 13.89 0.91
N ASP A 200 21.58 13.32 2.04
CA ASP A 200 20.41 12.43 2.11
C ASP A 200 19.11 13.23 1.95
N THR A 201 19.02 14.37 2.62
CA THR A 201 17.92 15.33 2.51
C THR A 201 17.85 15.88 1.09
N GLN A 202 18.97 16.26 0.48
CA GLN A 202 19.00 16.72 -0.90
C GLN A 202 18.51 15.64 -1.87
N ALA A 203 18.97 14.39 -1.70
CA ALA A 203 18.52 13.28 -2.54
C ALA A 203 17.00 13.02 -2.42
N PHE A 204 16.43 13.20 -1.22
CA PHE A 204 14.98 13.12 -1.02
C PHE A 204 14.24 14.30 -1.68
N VAL A 205 14.74 15.53 -1.51
CA VAL A 205 14.17 16.74 -2.13
C VAL A 205 14.15 16.62 -3.65
N ASP A 206 15.26 16.17 -4.25
CA ASP A 206 15.35 15.94 -5.69
C ASP A 206 14.32 14.91 -6.16
N TYR A 207 14.13 13.83 -5.40
CA TYR A 207 13.16 12.79 -5.70
C TYR A 207 11.71 13.30 -5.68
N VAL A 208 11.29 14.01 -4.63
CA VAL A 208 9.90 14.49 -4.52
C VAL A 208 9.58 15.64 -5.48
N ASN A 209 10.61 16.38 -5.92
CA ASN A 209 10.45 17.46 -6.89
C ASN A 209 10.40 16.97 -8.34
N ASP A 210 10.89 15.75 -8.64
CA ASP A 210 10.72 15.12 -9.94
C ASP A 210 9.31 14.50 -10.07
N THR A 211 8.31 15.37 -10.22
CA THR A 211 6.90 14.97 -10.40
C THR A 211 6.60 14.42 -11.80
N GLU A 212 7.53 14.59 -12.74
CA GLU A 212 7.42 14.01 -14.09
C GLU A 212 7.69 12.51 -14.06
N THR A 213 8.65 12.06 -13.24
CA THR A 213 8.95 10.64 -13.04
C THR A 213 8.13 10.05 -11.88
N ASN A 214 8.12 10.72 -10.73
CA ASN A 214 7.59 10.17 -9.48
C ASN A 214 6.12 10.57 -9.31
N LYS A 215 5.22 9.64 -9.66
CA LYS A 215 3.78 9.86 -9.63
C LYS A 215 3.17 9.52 -8.27
N PHE A 216 2.77 10.55 -7.52
CA PHE A 216 2.14 10.44 -6.21
C PHE A 216 1.26 11.66 -5.91
N SER A 217 0.54 11.62 -4.79
CA SER A 217 -0.23 12.73 -4.24
C SER A 217 0.22 13.09 -2.83
N HIS A 218 -0.04 14.32 -2.41
CA HIS A 218 0.11 14.75 -1.01
C HIS A 218 -1.09 14.32 -0.16
N TYR A 219 -2.23 14.06 -0.80
CA TYR A 219 -3.41 13.48 -0.17
C TYR A 219 -3.34 11.97 -0.32
N ASP A 220 -3.53 11.22 0.78
CA ASP A 220 -3.43 9.76 0.73
C ASP A 220 -4.59 9.13 -0.06
N GLY A 221 -5.77 9.78 -0.09
CA GLY A 221 -7.00 9.25 -0.69
C GLY A 221 -7.77 8.27 0.21
N GLY A 222 -7.34 8.11 1.46
CA GLY A 222 -7.78 7.06 2.38
C GLY A 222 -6.95 5.78 2.25
N GLN A 223 -6.60 5.17 3.38
CA GLN A 223 -5.78 3.96 3.41
C GLN A 223 -6.60 2.70 3.20
N LEU A 224 -5.99 1.71 2.57
CA LEU A 224 -6.57 0.38 2.37
C LEU A 224 -5.71 -0.69 3.04
N ILE A 225 -6.36 -1.76 3.48
CA ILE A 225 -5.71 -3.04 3.79
C ILE A 225 -6.28 -4.11 2.87
N PHE A 226 -5.42 -5.06 2.49
CA PHE A 226 -5.76 -6.11 1.55
C PHE A 226 -5.60 -7.46 2.22
N ASN A 227 -6.69 -8.23 2.23
CA ASN A 227 -6.68 -9.60 2.72
C ASN A 227 -6.74 -10.54 1.51
N ILE A 228 -5.61 -11.12 1.12
CA ILE A 228 -5.44 -11.92 -0.10
C ILE A 228 -5.66 -13.39 0.23
N LEU A 229 -6.72 -13.96 -0.31
CA LEU A 229 -7.14 -15.34 -0.13
C LEU A 229 -6.57 -16.19 -1.24
N THR A 230 -5.73 -17.16 -0.89
CA THR A 230 -5.13 -18.12 -1.82
C THR A 230 -5.59 -19.54 -1.47
N GLU A 231 -5.32 -20.53 -2.32
CA GLU A 231 -5.72 -21.93 -2.09
C GLU A 231 -5.21 -22.54 -0.78
N GLY A 232 -4.16 -21.99 -0.16
CA GLY A 232 -3.58 -22.57 1.06
C GLY A 232 -3.38 -21.60 2.23
N LYS A 233 -3.44 -20.29 2.00
CA LYS A 233 -3.16 -19.27 3.02
C LYS A 233 -3.94 -17.99 2.76
N VAL A 234 -4.22 -17.27 3.84
CA VAL A 234 -4.71 -15.90 3.80
C VAL A 234 -3.58 -14.95 4.21
N PHE A 235 -3.26 -13.99 3.33
CA PHE A 235 -2.24 -12.96 3.55
C PHE A 235 -2.90 -11.61 3.78
N LEU A 236 -2.79 -11.08 5.00
CA LEU A 236 -3.17 -9.69 5.26
C LEU A 236 -1.97 -8.78 5.03
N TRP A 237 -2.18 -7.69 4.31
CA TRP A 237 -1.20 -6.62 4.18
C TRP A 237 -1.78 -5.29 4.62
N SER A 238 -1.04 -4.63 5.53
CA SER A 238 -1.35 -3.32 6.07
C SER A 238 -0.10 -2.45 6.05
N ALA A 239 -0.10 -1.45 5.17
CA ALA A 239 1.04 -0.57 4.91
C ALA A 239 1.25 0.54 5.95
N HIS A 240 0.33 0.70 6.91
CA HIS A 240 0.44 1.69 7.99
C HIS A 240 -0.10 1.19 9.33
N LEU A 241 0.37 1.84 10.39
CA LEU A 241 -0.04 1.56 11.76
C LEU A 241 -1.36 2.28 12.09
N GLY A 242 -2.46 1.82 11.51
CA GLY A 242 -3.78 2.31 11.82
C GLY A 242 -4.87 1.31 11.47
N GLY A 243 -6.10 1.66 11.83
CA GLY A 243 -7.29 0.96 11.38
C GLY A 243 -8.52 1.23 12.26
N TYR A 244 -9.66 0.78 11.75
CA TYR A 244 -10.92 0.80 12.48
C TYR A 244 -11.06 -0.50 13.29
N GLU A 245 -11.34 -0.39 14.58
CA GLU A 245 -11.45 -1.52 15.50
C GLU A 245 -12.51 -2.53 15.03
N GLY A 246 -13.69 -2.06 14.62
CA GLY A 246 -14.75 -2.93 14.11
C GLY A 246 -14.30 -3.72 12.89
N VAL A 247 -13.65 -3.05 11.93
CA VAL A 247 -13.10 -3.70 10.73
C VAL A 247 -12.06 -4.74 11.09
N LEU A 248 -11.10 -4.42 11.97
CA LEU A 248 -10.03 -5.32 12.33
C LEU A 248 -10.51 -6.54 13.14
N ARG A 249 -11.50 -6.35 14.03
CA ARG A 249 -12.08 -7.43 14.84
C ARG A 249 -12.95 -8.37 14.02
N ASP A 250 -13.70 -7.83 13.08
CA ASP A 250 -14.66 -8.58 12.27
C ASP A 250 -14.06 -9.05 10.93
N LEU A 251 -12.76 -8.81 10.72
CA LEU A 251 -12.05 -9.21 9.51
C LEU A 251 -12.15 -10.72 9.31
N GLN A 252 -12.78 -11.11 8.21
CA GLN A 252 -12.91 -12.52 7.81
C GLN A 252 -12.61 -12.70 6.31
N PRO A 253 -11.93 -13.80 5.93
CA PRO A 253 -11.31 -14.79 6.82
C PRO A 253 -10.10 -14.22 7.57
N GLN A 254 -9.81 -14.75 8.76
CA GLN A 254 -8.63 -14.35 9.52
C GLN A 254 -7.33 -14.76 8.78
N PRO A 255 -6.28 -13.92 8.80
CA PRO A 255 -5.05 -14.19 8.07
C PRO A 255 -4.16 -15.23 8.75
N ASP A 256 -3.54 -16.09 7.95
CA ASP A 256 -2.46 -16.97 8.40
C ASP A 256 -1.13 -16.22 8.55
N VAL A 257 -0.92 -15.24 7.66
CA VAL A 257 0.28 -14.40 7.59
C VAL A 257 -0.17 -12.94 7.52
N ALA A 258 0.36 -12.10 8.40
CA ALA A 258 0.13 -10.66 8.36
C ALA A 258 1.44 -9.91 8.08
N ILE A 259 1.41 -8.99 7.11
CA ILE A 259 2.46 -8.00 6.87
C ILE A 259 1.94 -6.68 7.44
N ILE A 260 2.60 -6.17 8.47
CA ILE A 260 2.16 -5.00 9.22
C ILE A 260 3.29 -3.97 9.25
N ALA A 261 3.04 -2.80 8.68
CA ALA A 261 3.95 -1.68 8.82
C ALA A 261 3.84 -1.08 10.23
N VAL A 262 5.00 -0.76 10.81
CA VAL A 262 5.11 -0.23 12.16
C VAL A 262 5.92 1.06 12.09
N ALA A 263 5.23 2.15 11.75
CA ALA A 263 5.79 3.50 11.73
C ALA A 263 4.91 4.42 12.57
N GLY A 264 5.51 5.41 13.23
CA GLY A 264 4.82 6.46 13.97
C GLY A 264 3.92 5.94 15.12
N ARG A 265 2.92 6.75 15.47
CA ARG A 265 1.93 6.51 16.50
C ARG A 265 0.62 6.02 15.88
N ALA A 266 0.09 4.93 16.41
CA ALA A 266 -1.06 4.29 15.81
C ALA A 266 -2.31 5.18 15.73
N ASN A 267 -3.06 5.04 14.63
CA ASN A 267 -4.36 5.70 14.46
C ASN A 267 -5.51 4.68 14.65
N LEU A 268 -6.19 4.80 15.78
CA LEU A 268 -7.30 3.93 16.17
C LEU A 268 -8.63 4.68 16.05
N ASN A 269 -9.49 4.23 15.13
CA ASN A 269 -10.81 4.85 14.92
C ASN A 269 -10.76 6.37 14.67
N GLY A 270 -9.71 6.84 13.99
CA GLY A 270 -9.50 8.25 13.65
C GLY A 270 -8.84 9.08 14.76
N ARG A 271 -8.39 8.45 15.86
CA ARG A 271 -7.74 9.12 16.99
C ARG A 271 -6.36 8.53 17.26
N PRO A 272 -5.40 9.34 17.73
CA PRO A 272 -4.09 8.82 18.09
C PRO A 272 -4.23 7.87 19.28
N PHE A 273 -3.63 6.69 19.18
CA PHE A 273 -3.71 5.66 20.20
C PHE A 273 -2.92 6.08 21.45
N ASP A 274 -3.53 5.93 22.61
CA ASP A 274 -2.87 6.15 23.90
C ASP A 274 -2.06 4.91 24.30
N GLY A 275 -0.75 5.03 24.17
CA GLY A 275 0.21 3.95 24.36
C GLY A 275 1.33 4.01 23.34
N SER A 276 1.99 2.88 23.15
CA SER A 276 3.10 2.68 22.23
C SER A 276 2.67 1.99 20.93
N ALA A 277 3.50 2.11 19.90
CA ALA A 277 3.32 1.38 18.65
C ALA A 277 3.32 -0.14 18.89
N ALA A 278 4.21 -0.64 19.75
CA ALA A 278 4.29 -2.05 20.12
C ALA A 278 3.00 -2.54 20.82
N GLU A 279 2.45 -1.78 21.78
CA GLU A 279 1.17 -2.11 22.42
C GLU A 279 0.02 -2.19 21.39
N PHE A 280 -0.03 -1.25 20.44
CA PHE A 280 -1.05 -1.26 19.39
C PHE A 280 -0.89 -2.45 18.44
N VAL A 281 0.33 -2.77 18.05
CA VAL A 281 0.63 -3.94 17.20
C VAL A 281 0.13 -5.23 17.84
N VAL A 282 0.37 -5.44 19.15
CA VAL A 282 -0.15 -6.61 19.89
C VAL A 282 -1.67 -6.63 19.87
N LYS A 283 -2.31 -5.48 20.06
CA LYS A 283 -3.78 -5.34 20.01
C LYS A 283 -4.33 -5.67 18.62
N LYS A 284 -3.71 -5.15 17.57
CA LYS A 284 -4.04 -5.42 16.17
C LYS A 284 -3.89 -6.90 15.84
N ALA A 285 -2.79 -7.54 16.25
CA ALA A 285 -2.54 -8.97 16.06
C ALA A 285 -3.65 -9.83 16.69
N LYS A 286 -4.11 -9.49 17.89
CA LYS A 286 -5.23 -10.19 18.56
C LYS A 286 -6.54 -10.05 17.80
N TRP A 287 -6.84 -8.86 17.29
CA TRP A 287 -8.07 -8.62 16.53
C TRP A 287 -8.12 -9.38 15.22
N ILE A 288 -6.97 -9.51 14.55
CA ILE A 288 -6.85 -10.29 13.31
C ILE A 288 -6.55 -11.79 13.57
N GLY A 289 -7.02 -12.32 14.70
CA GLY A 289 -7.02 -13.76 14.97
C GLY A 289 -5.65 -14.37 15.27
N GLU A 290 -4.69 -13.57 15.76
CA GLU A 290 -3.34 -13.99 16.15
C GLU A 290 -2.62 -14.82 15.05
N PRO A 291 -2.27 -14.19 13.91
CA PRO A 291 -1.71 -14.88 12.76
C PRO A 291 -0.45 -15.66 13.14
N LYS A 292 -0.30 -16.86 12.58
CA LYS A 292 0.85 -17.76 12.86
C LYS A 292 2.19 -17.11 12.53
N LYS A 293 2.19 -16.16 11.58
CA LYS A 293 3.37 -15.39 11.21
C LYS A 293 3.00 -13.93 11.02
N ILE A 294 3.77 -13.05 11.66
CA ILE A 294 3.70 -11.60 11.41
C ILE A 294 5.06 -11.13 10.88
N ILE A 295 5.02 -10.33 9.83
CA ILE A 295 6.18 -9.71 9.18
C ILE A 295 6.04 -8.21 9.36
N TRP A 296 7.03 -7.60 9.98
CA TRP A 296 7.06 -6.15 10.21
C TRP A 296 7.67 -5.44 9.01
N CYS A 297 7.22 -4.22 8.70
CA CYS A 297 7.80 -3.37 7.67
C CYS A 297 7.79 -1.89 8.07
N LEU A 298 8.35 -0.99 7.25
CA LEU A 298 8.74 0.38 7.65
C LEU A 298 9.70 0.41 8.86
N HIS A 299 10.67 -0.50 8.89
CA HIS A 299 11.77 -0.48 9.84
C HIS A 299 13.10 -0.37 9.10
N ASP A 300 14.04 0.36 9.67
CA ASP A 300 15.39 0.44 9.15
C ASP A 300 16.26 -0.71 9.71
N LYS A 301 17.32 -1.04 8.97
CA LYS A 301 18.35 -1.97 9.47
C LYS A 301 19.12 -1.27 10.59
N ARG A 302 19.08 -1.83 11.78
CA ARG A 302 20.24 -1.80 12.69
C ARG A 302 20.82 -3.19 12.76
#